data_AF-S4XRY0-F1
#
_entry.id   AF-S4XRY0-F1
#
_cell.length_a   1.000
_cell.length_b   1.000
_cell.length_c   1.000
_cell.angle_alpha   90.00
_cell.angle_beta   90.00
_cell.angle_gamma   90.00
#
_symmetry.space_group_name_H-M   'P 1'
#
loop_
_entity.id
_entity.type
_entity.pdbx_description
1 polymer ?
#
loop_
_entity_poly.entity_id
_entity_poly.type
_entity_poly.pdbx_seq_one_letter_code
_entity_poly.pdbx_strand_id
1 'polypeptide(L)'
;MTLPGVDVAVAQTLLATLGDIQRFKDPDAAASYMGLVPSTRQSAEHCYHGPITKQGKGQARWMLVQAAQHLSAHPGPLGVFFRRLAKKKNRNVAVVATARKLVTIAWHMLKNNEPYRYAIPRSTETKLSRMRVKATGERRRTGPPTGQPRPTAYGSGVRTRTVPALDTIYEREGLPPIAPLSDGELRMLRQQKVLKHVAQTSRPQRLPRRAAAAEPPEAAGAAASSQRSVQPASARQAPAAPRRAKSTQTPAPGRRST
;
A
#
# COMPACT_ATOMS: atom_id res chain seq x y z
N MET A 1 -10.72 8.17 9.59
CA MET A 1 -9.98 6.88 9.52
C MET A 1 -8.76 6.97 8.61
N THR A 2 -7.56 6.67 9.12
CA THR A 2 -6.27 6.77 8.40
C THR A 2 -5.74 5.43 7.86
N LEU A 3 -6.59 4.40 7.80
CA LEU A 3 -6.21 3.07 7.31
C LEU A 3 -5.69 3.09 5.86
N PRO A 4 -4.58 2.40 5.57
CA PRO A 4 -4.08 2.23 4.21
C PRO A 4 -5.02 1.32 3.40
N GLY A 5 -5.16 1.62 2.10
CA GLY A 5 -6.09 0.92 1.20
C GLY A 5 -7.56 1.32 1.36
N VAL A 6 -7.93 1.97 2.46
CA VAL A 6 -9.29 2.48 2.69
C VAL A 6 -9.35 3.94 2.27
N ASP A 7 -10.14 4.26 1.24
CA ASP A 7 -10.45 5.65 0.87
C ASP A 7 -11.84 6.07 1.38
N VAL A 8 -12.28 7.29 1.07
CA VAL A 8 -13.55 7.89 1.57
C VAL A 8 -14.74 6.96 1.32
N ALA A 9 -14.90 6.42 0.12
CA ALA A 9 -16.03 5.55 -0.19
C ALA A 9 -16.02 4.26 0.66
N VAL A 10 -14.85 3.61 0.80
CA VAL A 10 -14.71 2.40 1.62
C VAL A 10 -14.95 2.72 3.10
N ALA A 11 -14.42 3.85 3.58
CA ALA A 11 -14.61 4.30 4.96
C ALA A 11 -16.08 4.59 5.26
N GLN A 12 -16.80 5.26 4.34
CA GLN A 12 -18.23 5.53 4.48
C GLN A 12 -19.05 4.25 4.49
N THR A 13 -18.78 3.31 3.57
CA THR A 13 -19.44 2.00 3.59
C THR A 13 -19.17 1.25 4.89
N LEU A 14 -17.93 1.25 5.38
CA LEU A 14 -17.54 0.59 6.62
C LEU A 14 -18.28 1.20 7.83
N LEU A 15 -18.30 2.54 7.94
CA LEU A 15 -19.01 3.23 9.01
C LEU A 15 -20.53 3.00 8.94
N ALA A 16 -21.12 3.08 7.74
CA ALA A 16 -22.55 2.85 7.55
C ALA A 16 -22.98 1.39 7.81
N THR A 17 -22.04 0.43 7.70
CA THR A 17 -22.32 -0.97 7.96
C THR A 17 -22.06 -1.38 9.40
N LEU A 18 -21.03 -0.84 10.04
CA LEU A 18 -20.77 -1.05 11.46
C LEU A 18 -21.79 -0.29 12.33
N GLY A 19 -22.15 0.94 11.97
CA GLY A 19 -22.97 1.81 12.83
C GLY A 19 -22.24 2.12 14.13
N ASP A 20 -22.94 1.94 15.27
CA ASP A 20 -22.30 1.97 16.58
C ASP A 20 -21.35 0.76 16.76
N ILE A 21 -20.17 1.05 17.26
CA ILE A 21 -19.03 0.14 17.33
C ILE A 21 -19.04 -0.62 18.65
N GLN A 22 -19.63 -0.01 19.68
CA GLN A 22 -19.80 -0.64 21.00
C GLN A 22 -20.80 -1.81 20.96
N ARG A 23 -21.63 -1.91 19.92
CA ARG A 23 -22.54 -3.05 19.72
C ARG A 23 -21.81 -4.38 19.55
N PHE A 24 -20.55 -4.36 19.13
CA PHE A 24 -19.73 -5.56 18.94
C PHE A 24 -18.82 -5.75 20.15
N LYS A 25 -18.92 -6.91 20.80
CA LYS A 25 -18.04 -7.29 21.92
C LYS A 25 -16.57 -7.33 21.49
N ASP A 26 -16.32 -7.97 20.35
CA ASP A 26 -14.99 -8.30 19.86
C ASP A 26 -14.82 -7.95 18.37
N PRO A 27 -13.60 -7.68 17.90
CA PRO A 27 -13.35 -7.38 16.49
C PRO A 27 -13.68 -8.56 15.56
N ASP A 28 -13.64 -9.79 16.08
CA ASP A 28 -14.05 -10.98 15.33
C ASP A 28 -15.56 -11.02 15.07
N ALA A 29 -16.37 -10.49 15.99
CA ALA A 29 -17.81 -10.34 15.78
C ALA A 29 -18.08 -9.33 14.64
N ALA A 30 -17.33 -8.22 14.59
CA ALA A 30 -17.41 -7.26 13.50
C ALA A 30 -16.99 -7.87 12.15
N ALA A 31 -15.92 -8.68 12.12
CA ALA A 31 -15.50 -9.40 10.91
C ALA A 31 -16.51 -10.46 10.46
N SER A 32 -17.14 -11.16 11.41
CA SER A 32 -18.20 -12.15 11.16
C SER A 32 -19.44 -11.48 10.57
N TYR A 33 -19.83 -10.33 11.10
CA TYR A 33 -20.95 -9.53 10.59
C TYR A 33 -20.75 -9.07 9.13
N MET A 34 -19.50 -8.84 8.71
CA MET A 34 -19.16 -8.52 7.32
C MET A 34 -19.05 -9.78 6.41
N GLY A 35 -19.17 -10.98 6.98
CA GLY A 35 -19.05 -12.25 6.27
C GLY A 35 -17.65 -12.54 5.74
N LEU A 36 -16.61 -12.05 6.44
CA LEU A 36 -15.19 -12.25 6.09
C LEU A 36 -14.53 -13.40 6.86
N VAL A 37 -15.29 -14.08 7.73
CA VAL A 37 -14.84 -15.23 8.52
C VAL A 37 -15.08 -16.52 7.73
N PRO A 38 -14.15 -17.50 7.77
CA PRO A 38 -14.38 -18.81 7.15
C PRO A 38 -15.57 -19.52 7.81
N SER A 39 -16.34 -20.25 7.03
CA SER A 39 -17.34 -21.17 7.58
C SER A 39 -16.63 -22.32 8.30
N THR A 40 -17.15 -22.73 9.45
CA THR A 40 -16.59 -23.85 10.22
C THR A 40 -17.66 -24.92 10.33
N ARG A 41 -17.32 -26.15 9.92
CA ARG A 41 -18.12 -27.35 10.13
C ARG A 41 -17.34 -28.24 11.07
N GLN A 42 -17.85 -28.45 12.26
CA GLN A 42 -17.24 -29.28 13.27
C GLN A 42 -18.16 -30.46 13.57
N SER A 43 -17.65 -31.67 13.39
CA SER A 43 -18.20 -32.91 13.96
C SER A 43 -17.23 -33.38 15.05
N ALA A 44 -17.72 -34.16 16.01
CA ALA A 44 -17.01 -34.58 17.24
C ALA A 44 -15.46 -34.48 17.19
N GLU A 45 -14.81 -35.23 16.31
CA GLU A 45 -13.34 -35.32 16.22
C GLU A 45 -12.69 -34.45 15.13
N HIS A 46 -13.48 -33.83 14.25
CA HIS A 46 -12.96 -33.12 13.07
C HIS A 46 -13.52 -31.71 12.91
N CYS A 47 -12.62 -30.75 12.77
CA CYS A 47 -12.96 -29.35 12.52
C CYS A 47 -12.50 -28.94 11.11
N TYR A 48 -13.45 -28.69 10.22
CA TYR A 48 -13.20 -28.29 8.84
C TYR A 48 -13.52 -26.80 8.63
N HIS A 49 -12.57 -26.06 8.05
CA HIS A 49 -12.77 -24.67 7.66
C HIS A 49 -13.00 -24.55 6.15
N GLY A 50 -14.20 -24.10 5.78
CA GLY A 50 -14.64 -23.93 4.39
C GLY A 50 -14.48 -22.50 3.85
N PRO A 51 -15.21 -22.16 2.77
CA PRO A 51 -15.21 -20.80 2.22
C PRO A 51 -15.78 -19.80 3.22
N ILE A 52 -15.56 -18.50 2.97
CA ILE A 52 -16.18 -17.44 3.78
C ILE A 52 -17.69 -17.60 3.86
N THR A 53 -18.26 -17.24 5.00
CA THR A 53 -19.71 -17.39 5.25
C THR A 53 -20.55 -16.53 4.31
N LYS A 54 -19.99 -15.44 3.75
CA LYS A 54 -20.66 -14.44 2.91
C LYS A 54 -21.89 -13.79 3.56
N GLN A 55 -22.08 -13.98 4.85
CA GLN A 55 -23.16 -13.37 5.63
C GLN A 55 -23.02 -11.85 5.66
N GLY A 56 -24.13 -11.14 5.83
CA GLY A 56 -24.16 -9.68 5.85
C GLY A 56 -24.03 -9.00 4.48
N LYS A 57 -23.73 -7.69 4.48
CA LYS A 57 -23.82 -6.82 3.30
C LYS A 57 -22.69 -7.08 2.30
N GLY A 58 -23.04 -7.62 1.13
CA GLY A 58 -22.10 -7.92 0.04
C GLY A 58 -21.28 -6.72 -0.46
N GLN A 59 -21.89 -5.52 -0.47
CA GLN A 59 -21.21 -4.28 -0.86
C GLN A 59 -20.04 -3.92 0.07
N ALA A 60 -20.22 -4.01 1.39
CA ALA A 60 -19.16 -3.71 2.35
C ALA A 60 -17.99 -4.70 2.21
N ARG A 61 -18.30 -5.98 2.04
CA ARG A 61 -17.32 -7.02 1.76
C ARG A 61 -16.56 -6.73 0.46
N TRP A 62 -17.24 -6.37 -0.62
CA TRP A 62 -16.60 -6.02 -1.88
C TRP A 62 -15.66 -4.82 -1.75
N MET A 63 -16.10 -3.73 -1.10
CA MET A 63 -15.29 -2.54 -0.85
C MET A 63 -14.03 -2.85 -0.03
N LEU A 64 -14.16 -3.69 1.01
CA LEU A 64 -13.04 -4.14 1.83
C LEU A 64 -12.06 -5.01 1.03
N VAL A 65 -12.56 -5.87 0.14
CA VAL A 65 -11.73 -6.69 -0.76
C VAL A 65 -10.95 -5.79 -1.73
N GLN A 66 -11.57 -4.76 -2.31
CA GLN A 66 -10.85 -3.79 -3.15
C GLN A 66 -9.76 -3.06 -2.37
N ALA A 67 -10.07 -2.59 -1.16
CA ALA A 67 -9.09 -1.95 -0.28
C ALA A 67 -7.89 -2.86 0.03
N ALA A 68 -8.16 -4.14 0.29
CA ALA A 68 -7.13 -5.12 0.63
C ALA A 68 -6.20 -5.46 -0.54
N GLN A 69 -6.64 -5.37 -1.80
CA GLN A 69 -5.79 -5.65 -2.96
C GLN A 69 -4.58 -4.70 -3.06
N HIS A 70 -4.77 -3.43 -2.68
CA HIS A 70 -3.71 -2.41 -2.69
C HIS A 70 -2.65 -2.61 -1.59
N LEU A 71 -2.92 -3.45 -0.58
CA LEU A 71 -1.98 -3.67 0.53
C LEU A 71 -0.79 -4.58 0.17
N SER A 72 -0.84 -5.26 -0.97
CA SER A 72 0.26 -6.10 -1.45
C SER A 72 1.61 -5.36 -1.53
N ALA A 73 1.59 -4.11 -1.98
CA ALA A 73 2.75 -3.23 -2.10
C ALA A 73 3.07 -2.42 -0.82
N HIS A 74 2.26 -2.53 0.23
CA HIS A 74 2.45 -1.72 1.43
C HIS A 74 3.74 -2.14 2.19
N PRO A 75 4.63 -1.21 2.55
CA PRO A 75 5.89 -1.53 3.23
C PRO A 75 5.73 -1.93 4.71
N GLY A 76 4.64 -1.49 5.35
CA GLY A 76 4.33 -1.78 6.76
C GLY A 76 3.83 -3.20 7.07
N PRO A 77 3.45 -3.47 8.34
CA PRO A 77 3.06 -4.80 8.84
C PRO A 77 1.92 -5.46 8.05
N LEU A 78 0.94 -4.67 7.61
CA LEU A 78 -0.17 -5.14 6.79
C LEU A 78 0.28 -5.75 5.46
N GLY A 79 1.25 -5.14 4.78
CA GLY A 79 1.77 -5.69 3.53
C GLY A 79 2.65 -6.91 3.75
N VAL A 80 3.40 -6.97 4.87
CA VAL A 80 4.13 -8.19 5.26
C VAL A 80 3.15 -9.33 5.51
N PHE A 81 2.06 -9.08 6.23
CA PHE A 81 1.00 -10.07 6.45
C PHE A 81 0.42 -10.59 5.13
N PHE A 82 0.04 -9.68 4.23
CA PHE A 82 -0.47 -10.03 2.90
C PHE A 82 0.52 -10.91 2.13
N ARG A 83 1.78 -10.46 1.99
CA ARG A 83 2.81 -11.17 1.22
C ARG A 83 3.14 -12.53 1.82
N ARG A 84 3.19 -12.63 3.14
CA ARG A 84 3.44 -13.91 3.85
C ARG A 84 2.33 -14.91 3.56
N LEU A 85 1.08 -14.46 3.55
CA LEU A 85 -0.06 -15.35 3.29
C LEU A 85 -0.18 -15.71 1.80
N ALA A 86 0.06 -14.75 0.90
CA ALA A 86 0.07 -14.99 -0.54
C ALA A 86 1.18 -15.96 -0.99
N LYS A 87 2.25 -16.11 -0.21
CA LYS A 87 3.28 -17.15 -0.42
C LYS A 87 2.82 -18.55 -0.03
N LYS A 88 1.93 -18.67 0.96
CA LYS A 88 1.48 -19.97 1.52
C LYS A 88 0.15 -20.45 0.94
N LYS A 89 -0.68 -19.53 0.45
CA LYS A 89 -2.06 -19.75 0.01
C LYS A 89 -2.34 -18.93 -1.24
N ASN A 90 -3.46 -19.24 -1.90
CA ASN A 90 -3.91 -18.50 -3.08
C ASN A 90 -4.04 -17.00 -2.79
N ARG A 91 -3.71 -16.17 -3.78
CA ARG A 91 -3.78 -14.70 -3.67
C ARG A 91 -5.15 -14.22 -3.18
N ASN A 92 -6.23 -14.82 -3.67
CA ASN A 92 -7.59 -14.45 -3.26
C ASN A 92 -7.86 -14.73 -1.78
N VAL A 93 -7.32 -15.83 -1.24
CA VAL A 93 -7.38 -16.14 0.19
C VAL A 93 -6.58 -15.10 0.99
N ALA A 94 -5.40 -14.69 0.49
CA ALA A 94 -4.62 -13.64 1.12
C ALA A 94 -5.32 -12.28 1.14
N VAL A 95 -6.00 -11.92 0.05
CA VAL A 95 -6.82 -10.69 -0.05
C VAL A 95 -7.94 -10.72 0.98
N VAL A 96 -8.72 -11.81 1.03
CA VAL A 96 -9.86 -11.94 1.96
C VAL A 96 -9.39 -11.93 3.42
N ALA A 97 -8.32 -12.64 3.75
CA ALA A 97 -7.76 -12.62 5.10
C ALA A 97 -7.22 -11.24 5.48
N THR A 98 -6.66 -10.50 4.52
CA THR A 98 -6.21 -9.11 4.74
C THR A 98 -7.40 -8.17 4.91
N ALA A 99 -8.49 -8.38 4.17
CA ALA A 99 -9.75 -7.66 4.37
C ALA A 99 -10.32 -7.92 5.78
N ARG A 100 -10.29 -9.17 6.27
CA ARG A 100 -10.64 -9.48 7.67
C ARG A 100 -9.75 -8.70 8.64
N LYS A 101 -8.43 -8.70 8.41
CA LYS A 101 -7.47 -7.96 9.25
C LYS A 101 -7.73 -6.45 9.24
N LEU A 102 -8.13 -5.88 8.10
CA LEU A 102 -8.53 -4.48 7.99
C LEU A 102 -9.75 -4.16 8.86
N VAL A 103 -10.75 -5.03 8.91
CA VAL A 103 -11.93 -4.84 9.80
C VAL A 103 -11.51 -4.88 11.26
N THR A 104 -10.66 -5.83 11.66
CA THR A 104 -10.14 -5.89 13.03
C THR A 104 -9.45 -4.59 13.43
N ILE A 105 -8.56 -4.06 12.57
CA ILE A 105 -7.84 -2.81 12.85
C ILE A 105 -8.80 -1.62 12.83
N ALA A 106 -9.75 -1.57 11.89
CA ALA A 106 -10.78 -0.55 11.83
C ALA A 106 -11.57 -0.47 13.13
N TRP A 107 -11.98 -1.62 13.68
CA TRP A 107 -12.72 -1.69 14.93
C TRP A 107 -11.90 -1.15 16.10
N HIS A 108 -10.63 -1.55 16.26
CA HIS A 108 -9.76 -1.01 17.33
C HIS A 108 -9.52 0.49 17.18
N MET A 109 -9.24 0.96 15.96
CA MET A 109 -9.00 2.38 15.70
C MET A 109 -10.21 3.23 16.07
N LEU A 110 -11.41 2.76 15.74
CA LEU A 110 -12.62 3.51 16.05
C LEU A 110 -13.03 3.40 17.52
N LYS A 111 -12.82 2.24 18.15
CA LYS A 111 -13.10 2.03 19.58
C LYS A 111 -12.20 2.86 20.49
N ASN A 112 -10.90 2.94 20.16
CA ASN A 112 -9.91 3.68 20.93
C ASN A 112 -9.74 5.13 20.43
N ASN A 113 -10.42 5.50 19.34
CA ASN A 113 -10.25 6.77 18.64
C ASN A 113 -8.78 7.08 18.28
N GLU A 114 -8.05 6.10 17.75
CA GLU A 114 -6.63 6.24 17.42
C GLU A 114 -6.38 6.15 15.91
N PRO A 115 -5.44 6.93 15.35
CA PRO A 115 -5.03 6.80 13.97
C PRO A 115 -4.16 5.56 13.74
N TYR A 116 -4.11 5.09 12.50
CA TYR A 116 -3.28 3.97 12.10
C TYR A 116 -1.79 4.31 12.15
N ARG A 117 -1.04 3.60 12.99
CA ARG A 117 0.35 3.95 13.34
C ARG A 117 1.37 3.76 12.23
N TYR A 118 1.12 2.86 11.28
CA TYR A 118 2.10 2.48 10.25
C TYR A 118 1.71 2.99 8.85
N ALA A 119 1.04 4.14 8.78
CA ALA A 119 0.57 4.71 7.52
C ALA A 119 1.74 5.32 6.74
N ILE A 120 1.65 5.34 5.40
CA ILE A 120 2.64 6.03 4.56
C ILE A 120 2.38 7.55 4.67
N PRO A 121 3.32 8.37 5.18
CA PRO A 121 3.07 9.78 5.49
C PRO A 121 2.50 10.56 4.31
N ARG A 122 3.13 10.46 3.14
CA ARG A 122 2.72 11.20 1.94
C ARG A 122 1.32 10.84 1.44
N SER A 123 1.00 9.54 1.39
CA SER A 123 -0.30 9.07 0.92
C SER A 123 -1.39 9.52 1.90
N THR A 124 -1.10 9.46 3.20
CA THR A 124 -1.98 9.90 4.27
C THR A 124 -2.20 11.41 4.23
N GLU A 125 -1.16 12.22 4.09
CA GLU A 125 -1.25 13.67 3.96
C GLU A 125 -2.10 14.08 2.75
N THR A 126 -1.89 13.43 1.61
CA THR A 126 -2.66 13.67 0.39
C THR A 126 -4.14 13.32 0.60
N LYS A 127 -4.42 12.18 1.23
CA LYS A 127 -5.77 11.73 1.55
C LYS A 127 -6.46 12.72 2.50
N LEU A 128 -5.84 13.06 3.62
CA LEU A 128 -6.40 13.96 4.62
C LEU A 128 -6.61 15.36 4.05
N SER A 129 -5.67 15.88 3.27
CA SER A 129 -5.81 17.16 2.57
C SER A 129 -7.00 17.17 1.61
N ARG A 130 -7.20 16.10 0.82
CA ARG A 130 -8.37 15.97 -0.06
C ARG A 130 -9.66 15.92 0.72
N MET A 131 -9.70 15.17 1.81
CA MET A 131 -10.86 15.08 2.68
C MET A 131 -11.20 16.43 3.31
N ARG A 132 -10.20 17.14 3.84
CA ARG A 132 -10.38 18.47 4.43
C ARG A 132 -10.94 19.46 3.41
N VAL A 133 -10.36 19.54 2.21
CA VAL A 133 -10.86 20.41 1.13
C VAL A 133 -12.30 20.04 0.74
N LYS A 134 -12.64 18.75 0.70
CA LYS A 134 -14.00 18.31 0.39
C LYS A 134 -15.01 18.65 1.50
N ALA A 135 -14.57 18.64 2.76
CA ALA A 135 -15.44 18.91 3.91
C ALA A 135 -15.59 20.40 4.22
N THR A 136 -14.51 21.19 4.07
CA THR A 136 -14.44 22.61 4.49
C THR A 136 -14.32 23.59 3.32
N GLY A 137 -13.97 23.12 2.12
CA GLY A 137 -13.60 23.98 0.99
C GLY A 137 -12.20 24.59 1.09
N GLU A 138 -11.57 24.56 2.27
CA GLU A 138 -10.33 25.29 2.53
C GLU A 138 -9.09 24.53 2.08
N ARG A 139 -8.24 25.21 1.30
CA ARG A 139 -6.89 24.73 0.97
C ARG A 139 -5.87 25.40 1.87
N ARG A 140 -5.01 24.60 2.50
CA ARG A 140 -3.84 25.12 3.21
C ARG A 140 -2.84 25.65 2.19
N ARG A 141 -2.26 26.81 2.48
CA ARG A 141 -1.11 27.30 1.73
C ARG A 141 0.06 26.35 1.97
N THR A 142 0.55 25.76 0.89
CA THR A 142 1.73 24.89 0.92
C THR A 142 2.93 25.68 0.45
N GLY A 143 4.05 25.54 1.13
CA GLY A 143 5.29 26.22 0.80
C GLY A 143 6.03 26.64 2.06
N PRO A 144 7.33 26.95 1.96
CA PRO A 144 8.02 27.65 3.04
C PRO A 144 7.33 29.01 3.28
N PRO A 145 7.23 29.46 4.54
CA PRO A 145 6.71 30.79 4.83
C PRO A 145 7.58 31.85 4.16
N THR A 146 6.95 32.98 3.82
CA THR A 146 7.59 34.12 3.17
C THR A 146 8.80 34.58 3.99
N GLY A 147 9.93 34.81 3.33
CA GLY A 147 11.15 35.31 3.97
C GLY A 147 12.11 34.23 4.52
N GLN A 148 11.75 32.93 4.46
CA GLN A 148 12.74 31.89 4.79
C GLN A 148 13.79 31.74 3.67
N PRO A 149 15.08 31.64 4.03
CA PRO A 149 16.13 31.43 3.05
C PRO A 149 15.89 30.12 2.29
N ARG A 150 16.19 30.14 1.00
CA ARG A 150 16.09 28.93 0.17
C ARG A 150 17.05 27.88 0.75
N PRO A 151 16.63 26.60 0.83
CA PRO A 151 17.51 25.55 1.35
C PRO A 151 18.78 25.45 0.53
N THR A 152 19.89 25.06 1.15
CA THR A 152 21.22 24.89 0.52
C THR A 152 21.23 24.02 -0.74
N ALA A 153 20.25 23.12 -0.89
CA ALA A 153 20.08 22.31 -2.09
C ALA A 153 19.47 23.06 -3.30
N TYR A 154 19.06 24.32 -3.14
CA TYR A 154 18.55 25.15 -4.23
C TYR A 154 19.66 25.44 -5.24
N GLY A 155 19.46 25.09 -6.52
CA GLY A 155 20.47 25.22 -7.58
C GLY A 155 21.20 23.91 -7.93
N SER A 156 21.09 22.86 -7.12
CA SER A 156 21.70 21.53 -7.38
C SER A 156 21.12 20.76 -8.59
N GLY A 157 20.11 21.29 -9.27
CA GLY A 157 19.34 20.59 -10.33
C GLY A 157 18.44 19.45 -9.83
N VAL A 158 18.74 18.85 -8.67
CA VAL A 158 17.95 17.77 -8.08
C VAL A 158 16.73 18.34 -7.37
N ARG A 159 15.57 18.24 -8.04
CA ARG A 159 14.28 18.62 -7.45
C ARG A 159 13.97 17.69 -6.28
N THR A 160 14.02 18.20 -5.05
CA THR A 160 13.62 17.48 -3.84
C THR A 160 12.21 17.86 -3.40
N ARG A 161 11.60 17.02 -2.56
CA ARG A 161 10.35 17.28 -1.85
C ARG A 161 10.51 16.92 -0.40
N THR A 162 9.93 17.72 0.48
CA THR A 162 9.84 17.39 1.91
C THR A 162 8.62 16.50 2.15
N VAL A 163 8.82 15.41 2.88
CA VAL A 163 7.77 14.55 3.41
C VAL A 163 7.74 14.76 4.92
N PRO A 164 6.66 15.32 5.49
CA PRO A 164 6.53 15.49 6.92
C PRO A 164 6.46 14.13 7.64
N ALA A 165 6.82 14.12 8.93
CA ALA A 165 6.65 12.96 9.78
C ALA A 165 5.17 12.63 9.97
N LEU A 166 4.83 11.37 10.21
CA LEU A 166 3.45 10.94 10.37
C LEU A 166 2.75 11.66 11.53
N ASP A 167 3.45 11.84 12.65
CA ASP A 167 2.95 12.53 13.85
C ASP A 167 2.56 13.98 13.51
N THR A 168 3.44 14.70 12.82
CA THR A 168 3.16 16.08 12.39
C THR A 168 1.97 16.19 11.44
N ILE A 169 1.69 15.16 10.64
CA ILE A 169 0.50 15.13 9.77
C ILE A 169 -0.76 14.95 10.62
N TYR A 170 -0.71 14.11 11.64
CA TYR A 170 -1.84 13.87 12.53
C TYR A 170 -2.15 15.08 13.40
N GLU A 171 -1.13 15.69 13.99
CA GLU A 171 -1.27 16.95 14.74
C GLU A 171 -1.90 18.04 13.88
N ARG A 172 -1.41 18.22 12.64
CA ARG A 172 -1.96 19.21 11.70
C ARG A 172 -3.42 18.97 11.39
N GLU A 173 -3.90 17.74 11.37
CA GLU A 173 -5.28 17.41 11.04
C GLU A 173 -6.14 17.17 12.30
N GLY A 174 -5.62 17.53 13.49
CA GLY A 174 -6.34 17.43 14.78
C GLY A 174 -6.59 15.99 15.22
N LEU A 175 -5.81 15.02 14.73
CA LEU A 175 -5.90 13.63 15.13
C LEU A 175 -5.06 13.39 16.39
N PRO A 176 -5.47 12.45 17.26
CA PRO A 176 -4.73 12.16 18.47
C PRO A 176 -3.31 11.66 18.15
N PRO A 177 -2.34 11.96 19.02
CA PRO A 177 -0.95 11.59 18.81
C PRO A 177 -0.78 10.08 18.81
N ILE A 178 0.25 9.60 18.12
CA ILE A 178 0.59 8.18 18.11
C ILE A 178 1.16 7.82 19.48
N ALA A 179 0.54 6.86 20.17
CA ALA A 179 1.07 6.33 21.42
C ALA A 179 2.50 5.78 21.24
N PRO A 180 3.33 5.70 22.29
CA PRO A 180 4.64 5.04 22.21
C PRO A 180 4.50 3.54 21.88
N LEU A 181 5.56 2.92 21.35
CA LEU A 181 5.54 1.49 21.04
C LEU A 181 5.72 0.68 22.32
N SER A 182 4.88 -0.34 22.49
CA SER A 182 5.07 -1.34 23.56
C SER A 182 6.18 -2.33 23.22
N ASP A 183 6.74 -3.00 24.22
CA ASP A 183 7.78 -4.02 24.02
C ASP A 183 7.32 -5.18 23.13
N GLY A 184 6.05 -5.59 23.26
CA GLY A 184 5.45 -6.62 22.41
C GLY A 184 5.38 -6.20 20.95
N GLU A 185 4.99 -4.96 20.68
CA GLU A 185 4.98 -4.39 19.33
C GLU A 185 6.39 -4.30 18.75
N LEU A 186 7.38 -3.89 19.55
CA LEU A 186 8.78 -3.85 19.12
C LEU A 186 9.29 -5.24 18.73
N ARG A 187 8.98 -6.28 19.52
CA ARG A 187 9.32 -7.67 19.18
C ARG A 187 8.67 -8.10 17.86
N MET A 188 7.38 -7.80 17.67
CA MET A 188 6.65 -8.07 16.42
C MET A 188 7.31 -7.38 15.22
N LEU A 189 7.64 -6.10 15.34
CA LEU A 189 8.24 -5.32 14.25
C LEU A 189 9.65 -5.79 13.89
N ARG A 190 10.44 -6.23 14.88
CA ARG A 190 11.74 -6.89 14.66
C ARG A 190 11.57 -8.19 13.87
N GLN A 191 10.66 -9.06 14.31
CA GLN A 191 10.39 -10.33 13.65
C GLN A 191 9.92 -10.15 12.19
N GLN A 192 9.12 -9.12 11.93
CA GLN A 192 8.63 -8.81 10.59
C GLN A 192 9.61 -7.99 9.75
N LYS A 193 10.75 -7.56 10.31
CA LYS A 193 11.76 -6.70 9.67
C LYS A 193 11.21 -5.35 9.18
N VAL A 194 10.25 -4.77 9.93
CA VAL A 194 9.56 -3.51 9.54
C VAL A 194 10.06 -2.29 10.34
N LEU A 195 10.91 -2.47 11.35
CA LEU A 195 11.41 -1.36 12.18
C LEU A 195 11.98 -0.18 11.38
N LYS A 196 12.74 -0.47 10.31
CA LYS A 196 13.30 0.57 9.44
C LYS A 196 12.20 1.45 8.84
N HIS A 197 11.09 0.85 8.41
CA HIS A 197 9.96 1.58 7.87
C HIS A 197 9.30 2.47 8.94
N VAL A 198 9.10 1.95 10.15
CA VAL A 198 8.49 2.73 11.26
C VAL A 198 9.37 3.92 11.65
N ALA A 199 10.68 3.70 11.77
CA ALA A 199 11.63 4.78 12.04
C ALA A 199 11.64 5.84 10.92
N GLN A 200 11.43 5.41 9.67
CA GLN A 200 11.31 6.34 8.54
C GLN A 200 10.01 7.15 8.58
N THR A 201 8.89 6.57 9.00
CA THR A 201 7.60 7.27 9.05
C THR A 201 7.54 8.33 10.15
N SER A 202 8.25 8.12 11.26
CA SER A 202 8.30 9.07 12.39
C SER A 202 9.26 10.25 12.17
N ARG A 203 10.10 10.23 11.13
CA ARG A 203 11.09 11.29 10.86
C ARG A 203 10.69 12.10 9.62
N PRO A 204 10.82 13.44 9.64
CA PRO A 204 10.68 14.23 8.43
C PRO A 204 11.83 13.90 7.47
N GLN A 205 11.52 13.72 6.19
CA GLN A 205 12.51 13.32 5.18
C GLN A 205 12.43 14.21 3.94
N ARG A 206 13.58 14.48 3.32
CA ARG A 206 13.65 15.09 1.99
C ARG A 206 13.94 14.00 0.97
N LEU A 207 13.02 13.78 0.04
CA LEU A 207 13.15 12.77 -1.01
C LEU A 207 13.30 13.44 -2.38
N PRO A 208 14.10 12.89 -3.30
CA PRO A 208 14.10 13.36 -4.69
C PRO A 208 12.71 13.17 -5.32
N ARG A 209 12.27 14.16 -6.11
CA ARG A 209 10.92 14.21 -6.70
C ARG A 209 10.74 13.17 -7.80
N ARG A 210 11.83 12.85 -8.49
CA ARG A 210 12.01 11.73 -9.42
C ARG A 210 13.29 11.05 -8.97
N ALA A 211 13.23 9.78 -8.59
CA ALA A 211 14.46 9.00 -8.60
C ALA A 211 14.85 8.92 -10.08
N ALA A 212 15.88 9.65 -10.50
CA ALA A 212 16.76 9.04 -11.50
C ALA A 212 17.10 7.66 -10.91
N ALA A 213 16.93 6.60 -11.68
CA ALA A 213 17.31 5.26 -11.25
C ALA A 213 18.72 5.35 -10.66
N ALA A 214 18.81 5.34 -9.34
CA ALA A 214 20.09 5.34 -8.67
C ALA A 214 20.59 3.93 -8.90
N GLU A 215 21.56 3.81 -9.81
CA GLU A 215 22.39 2.62 -9.88
C GLU A 215 22.85 2.27 -8.46
N PRO A 216 22.84 0.99 -8.09
CA PRO A 216 23.33 0.57 -6.78
C PRO A 216 24.77 1.06 -6.62
N PRO A 217 25.18 1.47 -5.41
CA PRO A 217 26.54 1.97 -5.19
C PRO A 217 27.53 0.91 -5.63
N GLU A 218 28.30 1.20 -6.69
CA GLU A 218 29.45 0.43 -7.08
C GLU A 218 30.36 0.26 -5.87
N ALA A 219 30.72 -0.99 -5.64
CA ALA A 219 31.65 -1.39 -4.60
C ALA A 219 32.96 -0.63 -4.79
N ALA A 220 33.22 0.32 -3.91
CA ALA A 220 34.55 0.83 -3.69
C ALA A 220 35.42 -0.34 -3.19
N GLY A 221 36.35 -0.80 -4.03
CA GLY A 221 37.45 -1.66 -3.63
C GLY A 221 37.72 -2.85 -4.55
N ALA A 222 38.51 -2.64 -5.60
CA ALA A 222 39.50 -3.60 -6.09
C ALA A 222 40.39 -2.95 -7.15
N ALA A 223 41.42 -2.23 -6.68
CA ALA A 223 42.63 -2.04 -7.46
C ALA A 223 43.36 -3.39 -7.51
N ALA A 224 43.48 -3.99 -8.70
CA ALA A 224 44.50 -4.99 -8.99
C ALA A 224 44.67 -5.12 -10.52
N SER A 225 45.68 -4.42 -11.01
CA SER A 225 46.57 -4.79 -12.10
C SER A 225 46.49 -6.25 -12.62
N SER A 226 46.33 -6.44 -13.94
CA SER A 226 47.31 -7.19 -14.73
C SER A 226 47.15 -6.96 -16.23
N GLN A 227 48.28 -6.89 -16.90
CA GLN A 227 48.49 -6.51 -18.29
C GLN A 227 48.47 -7.74 -19.22
N ARG A 228 48.42 -7.46 -20.55
CA ARG A 228 48.88 -8.27 -21.70
C ARG A 228 47.98 -9.47 -22.08
N SER A 229 47.76 -9.85 -23.34
CA SER A 229 48.28 -9.40 -24.64
C SER A 229 47.64 -10.23 -25.79
N VAL A 230 47.72 -9.70 -27.02
CA VAL A 230 47.73 -10.37 -28.36
C VAL A 230 46.40 -10.71 -29.09
N GLN A 231 45.91 -9.76 -29.92
CA GLN A 231 45.85 -9.76 -31.42
C GLN A 231 45.12 -10.88 -32.26
N PRO A 232 44.85 -10.71 -33.59
CA PRO A 232 43.50 -10.36 -34.11
C PRO A 232 42.97 -11.24 -35.30
N ALA A 233 41.80 -10.82 -35.83
CA ALA A 233 41.27 -10.97 -37.21
C ALA A 233 40.66 -12.31 -37.69
N SER A 234 39.37 -12.26 -38.10
CA SER A 234 38.89 -12.90 -39.33
C SER A 234 37.50 -12.37 -39.73
N ALA A 235 37.34 -12.11 -41.02
CA ALA A 235 36.16 -11.60 -41.70
C ALA A 235 35.17 -12.71 -42.07
N ARG A 236 33.87 -12.41 -42.18
CA ARG A 236 33.04 -12.72 -43.37
C ARG A 236 31.55 -12.33 -43.23
N GLN A 237 31.11 -11.60 -44.26
CA GLN A 237 29.88 -11.73 -45.05
C GLN A 237 28.49 -11.41 -44.46
N ALA A 238 27.88 -10.38 -45.05
CA ALA A 238 26.44 -10.14 -45.16
C ALA A 238 25.73 -11.25 -45.97
N PRO A 239 24.38 -11.32 -45.92
CA PRO A 239 23.66 -10.86 -47.11
C PRO A 239 22.34 -10.11 -46.85
N ALA A 240 21.88 -9.50 -47.95
CA ALA A 240 20.71 -8.64 -48.11
C ALA A 240 19.34 -9.35 -48.08
N ALA A 241 18.30 -8.54 -47.89
CA ALA A 241 16.86 -8.88 -47.84
C ALA A 241 16.28 -9.38 -49.19
N PRO A 242 14.99 -9.83 -49.26
CA PRO A 242 13.90 -8.85 -49.42
C PRO A 242 12.55 -9.18 -48.77
N ARG A 243 11.74 -8.10 -48.71
CA ARG A 243 10.35 -7.93 -48.26
C ARG A 243 9.34 -8.90 -48.90
N ARG A 244 8.30 -9.29 -48.15
CA ARG A 244 7.02 -9.74 -48.75
C ARG A 244 5.77 -9.23 -48.00
N ALA A 245 4.99 -8.49 -48.79
CA ALA A 245 3.56 -8.14 -48.77
C ALA A 245 2.70 -8.28 -47.50
N LYS A 246 2.05 -7.15 -47.17
CA LYS A 246 0.84 -7.04 -46.35
C LYS A 246 -0.36 -7.62 -47.13
N SER A 247 -1.13 -8.52 -46.52
CA SER A 247 -2.50 -8.83 -46.93
C SER A 247 -3.48 -8.32 -45.87
N THR A 248 -4.14 -7.22 -46.21
CA THR A 248 -5.36 -6.73 -45.57
C THR A 248 -6.53 -7.61 -46.02
N GLN A 249 -7.21 -8.28 -45.09
CA GLN A 249 -8.54 -8.86 -45.32
C GLN A 249 -9.55 -8.21 -44.38
N THR A 250 -10.40 -7.39 -45.00
CA THR A 250 -11.67 -6.87 -44.48
C THR A 250 -12.74 -7.94 -44.63
N PRO A 251 -13.64 -8.17 -43.65
CA PRO A 251 -14.94 -8.77 -43.91
C PRO A 251 -16.03 -7.69 -43.92
N ALA A 252 -16.77 -7.62 -45.03
CA ALA A 252 -18.01 -6.85 -45.16
C ALA A 252 -19.20 -7.57 -44.50
N PRO A 253 -20.25 -6.85 -44.04
CA PRO A 253 -21.39 -7.44 -43.37
C PRO A 253 -22.56 -7.71 -44.33
N GLY A 254 -23.34 -8.75 -44.04
CA GLY A 254 -24.74 -8.83 -44.46
C GLY A 254 -25.18 -10.15 -45.09
N ARG A 255 -26.11 -10.85 -44.42
CA ARG A 255 -27.44 -11.18 -44.98
C ARG A 255 -28.36 -11.75 -43.90
N ARG A 256 -29.54 -11.15 -43.82
CA ARG A 256 -30.75 -11.68 -43.19
C ARG A 256 -31.32 -12.78 -44.08
N SER A 257 -31.86 -13.84 -43.50
CA SER A 257 -33.05 -14.54 -44.00
C SER A 257 -33.61 -15.45 -42.91
N THR A 258 -34.93 -15.33 -42.72
CA THR A 258 -35.90 -16.17 -42.00
C THR A 258 -35.71 -16.34 -40.50
#